data_AF-A0A7D5RRQ8-F1
#
_entry.id   AF-A0A7D5RRQ8-F1
#
_cell.length_a   1.000
_cell.length_b   1.000
_cell.length_c   1.000
_cell.angle_alpha   90.00
_cell.angle_beta   90.00
_cell.angle_gamma   90.00
#
_symmetry.space_group_name_H-M   'P 1'
#
loop_
_entity.id
_entity.type
_entity.pdbx_description
1 polymer ?
#
loop_
_entity_poly.entity_id
_entity_poly.type
_entity_poly.pdbx_seq_one_letter_code
_entity_poly.pdbx_strand_id
1 'polypeptide(L)' 'MFLQKNTCFKAVQTLSMQIFSSETVGLVGESGSGKSTLAKMLLMLEPPSEGEIF' A
#
# COMPACT_ATOMS: atom_id res chain seq x y z
N MET A 1 -17.72 17.31 -11.91
CA MET A 1 -18.25 16.67 -10.67
C MET A 1 -18.05 15.17 -10.84
N PHE A 2 -16.96 14.61 -10.30
CA PHE A 2 -16.69 13.17 -10.37
C PHE A 2 -17.47 12.48 -9.24
N LEU A 3 -18.48 11.70 -9.59
CA LEU A 3 -19.18 10.83 -8.66
C LEU A 3 -18.23 9.67 -8.31
N GLN A 4 -17.57 9.75 -7.15
CA GLN A 4 -16.88 8.59 -6.58
C GLN A 4 -17.94 7.55 -6.21
N LYS A 5 -17.96 6.42 -6.91
CA LYS A 5 -18.70 5.25 -6.46
C LYS A 5 -18.06 4.78 -5.15
N ASN A 6 -18.83 4.74 -4.06
CA ASN A 6 -18.46 4.12 -2.79
C ASN A 6 -18.48 2.58 -2.93
N THR A 7 -17.62 2.05 -3.78
CA THR A 7 -17.36 0.60 -3.87
C THR A 7 -16.12 0.28 -3.06
N CYS A 8 -16.22 -0.67 -2.14
CA CYS A 8 -15.06 -1.24 -1.47
C CYS A 8 -14.12 -1.82 -2.53
N PHE A 9 -12.87 -1.34 -2.55
CA PHE A 9 -11.86 -1.76 -3.52
C PHE A 9 -10.58 -2.16 -2.79
N LYS A 10 -9.97 -3.27 -3.21
CA LYS A 10 -8.71 -3.76 -2.65
C LYS A 10 -7.54 -3.06 -3.35
N ALA A 11 -7.04 -1.99 -2.73
CA ALA A 11 -5.95 -1.17 -3.27
C ALA A 11 -4.60 -1.90 -3.33
N VAL A 12 -4.36 -2.83 -2.40
CA VAL A 12 -3.14 -3.64 -2.32
C VAL A 12 -3.54 -5.10 -2.27
N GLN A 13 -3.03 -5.92 -3.20
CA GLN A 13 -3.24 -7.36 -3.15
C GLN A 13 -2.44 -8.00 -2.02
N THR A 14 -2.77 -9.23 -1.65
CA THR A 14 -2.00 -9.96 -0.64
C THR A 14 -0.55 -10.08 -1.09
N LEU A 15 0.37 -9.59 -0.25
CA LEU A 15 1.81 -9.65 -0.49
C LEU A 15 2.54 -9.94 0.82
N SER A 16 3.74 -10.49 0.71
CA SER A 16 4.65 -10.68 1.84
C SER A 16 6.02 -10.23 1.41
N MET A 17 6.62 -9.31 2.17
CA MET A 17 7.94 -8.78 1.91
C MET A 17 8.65 -8.48 3.22
N GLN A 18 9.97 -8.45 3.17
CA GLN A 18 10.84 -8.07 4.29
C GLN A 18 11.74 -6.93 3.79
N ILE A 19 11.95 -5.93 4.63
CA ILE A 19 12.89 -4.84 4.37
C ILE A 19 13.89 -4.85 5.51
N PHE A 20 15.17 -5.01 5.18
CA PHE A 20 16.22 -5.11 6.19
C PHE A 20 16.82 -3.75 6.51
N SER A 21 17.50 -3.66 7.66
CA SER A 21 18.24 -2.45 8.03
C SER A 21 19.29 -2.12 6.96
N SER A 22 19.43 -0.84 6.65
CA SER A 22 20.36 -0.32 5.63
C SER A 22 20.03 -0.73 4.19
N GLU A 23 18.82 -1.27 3.94
CA GLU A 23 18.33 -1.53 2.59
C GLU A 23 17.70 -0.26 1.97
N THR A 24 17.97 -0.01 0.70
CA THR A 24 17.27 1.03 -0.08
C THR A 24 16.27 0.36 -1.02
N VAL A 25 14.98 0.59 -0.79
CA VAL A 25 13.89 -0.03 -1.55
C VAL A 25 13.19 1.01 -2.42
N GLY A 26 12.97 0.69 -3.70
CA GLY A 26 12.18 1.50 -4.63
C GLY A 26 10.84 0.84 -4.95
N LEU A 27 9.73 1.55 -4.70
CA LEU A 27 8.38 1.08 -5.02
C LEU A 27 7.91 1.67 -6.36
N VAL A 28 7.85 0.84 -7.41
CA VAL A 28 7.54 1.25 -8.80
C VAL A 28 6.27 0.58 -9.35
N GLY A 29 5.65 1.20 -10.35
CA GLY A 29 4.42 0.70 -10.98
C GLY A 29 3.51 1.81 -11.52
N GLU A 30 2.53 1.45 -12.35
CA GLU A 30 1.61 2.37 -13.03
C GLU A 30 0.75 3.22 -12.06
N SER A 31 0.27 4.38 -12.51
CA SER A 31 -0.63 5.22 -11.69
C SER A 31 -1.88 4.43 -11.28
N GLY A 32 -2.24 4.48 -10.00
CA GLY A 32 -3.37 3.73 -9.45
C GLY A 32 -3.07 2.29 -8.99
N SER A 33 -1.84 1.78 -9.16
CA SER A 33 -1.48 0.40 -8.77
C SER A 33 -1.39 0.11 -7.26
N GLY A 34 -1.73 1.08 -6.39
CA GLY A 34 -1.69 0.91 -4.93
C GLY A 34 -0.40 1.32 -4.22
N LYS A 35 0.61 1.85 -4.93
CA LYS A 35 1.92 2.23 -4.36
C LYS A 35 1.82 3.19 -3.17
N SER A 36 1.11 4.30 -3.33
CA SER A 36 0.99 5.31 -2.28
C SER A 36 0.22 4.79 -1.07
N THR A 37 -0.73 3.88 -1.29
CA THR A 37 -1.45 3.20 -0.21
C THR A 37 -0.51 2.28 0.56
N LEU A 38 0.26 1.43 -0.13
CA LEU A 38 1.26 0.57 0.51
C LEU A 38 2.34 1.40 1.25
N ALA A 39 2.83 2.47 0.63
CA ALA A 39 3.84 3.35 1.23
C ALA A 39 3.34 3.98 2.54
N LYS A 40 2.09 4.44 2.60
CA LYS A 40 1.48 4.95 3.84
C LYS A 40 1.40 3.87 4.92
N MET A 41 1.05 2.64 4.55
CA MET A 41 1.01 1.51 5.51
C MET A 41 2.40 1.17 6.05
N LEU A 42 3.42 1.12 5.17
CA LEU A 42 4.81 0.89 5.58
C LEU A 42 5.37 2.00 6.49
N LEU A 43 4.92 3.24 6.28
CA LEU A 43 5.28 4.39 7.11
C LEU A 43 4.40 4.53 8.37
N MET A 44 3.55 3.54 8.67
CA MET A 44 2.57 3.54 9.77
C MET A 44 1.64 4.78 9.80
N LEU A 45 1.39 5.39 8.64
CA LEU A 45 0.48 6.54 8.52
C LEU A 45 -0.99 6.10 8.41
N GLU A 46 -1.24 4.91 7.89
CA GLU A 46 -2.57 4.29 7.79
C GLU A 46 -2.46 2.79 8.14
N PRO A 47 -3.37 2.22 8.96
CA PRO A 47 -3.35 0.80 9.26
C PRO A 47 -3.78 -0.04 8.06
N PRO A 48 -3.26 -1.27 7.89
CA PRO A 48 -3.77 -2.20 6.90
C PRO A 48 -5.21 -2.62 7.26
N SER A 49 -6.05 -2.83 6.24
CA SER A 49 -7.40 -3.38 6.47
C SER A 49 -7.36 -4.87 6.83
N GLU A 50 -6.33 -5.59 6.37
CA GLU A 50 -6.07 -7.01 6.62
C GLU A 50 -4.55 -7.25 6.68
N GLY A 51 -4.10 -8.18 7.52
CA GLY A 51 -2.68 -8.54 7.67
C GLY A 51 -1.94 -7.65 8.67
N GLU A 52 -0.61 -7.79 8.71
CA GLU A 52 0.25 -7.17 9.71
C GLU A 52 1.54 -6.61 9.08
N ILE A 53 2.06 -5.54 9.67
CA ILE A 53 3.36 -4.94 9.36
C ILE A 53 4.09 -4.78 10.70
N PHE A 54 5.31 -5.31 10.79
CA PHE A 54 6.11 -5.37 12.02
C PHE A 54 7.60 -5.13 11.75
#